data_AF-A0A077ZPL5-F1
#
_entry.id   AF-A0A077ZPL5-F1
#
_cell.length_a   1.000
_cell.length_b   1.000
_cell.length_c   1.000
_cell.angle_alpha   90.00
_cell.angle_beta   90.00
_cell.angle_gamma   90.00
#
_symmetry.space_group_name_H-M   'P 1'
#
loop_
_entity.id
_entity.type
_entity.pdbx_description
1 polymer ?
#
loop_
_entity_poly.entity_id
_entity_poly.type
_entity_poly.pdbx_seq_one_letter_code
_entity_poly.pdbx_strand_id
1 'polypeptide(L)'
;MITKVFQDLKYFISFFLIFIIQFGLIFTVLFRAAPVEEYEGVDAFGYYLMIFRIAAGDFATDNYKDQSQFLVIITWIVWIIAVIALNIIFMNFIVAVISESYEKVMQKIVAETFKVKCQEGKLAQKAKKTVRQCAMINIGEWQGFIKDIKNTIKTTATRAKNETLQNLSLIQSTNQILMEQLKHDTNKQFYEMRAEFKKDVNEIQDTLKQRMDGLELLVKDSLSKLLENASKQQQ
;
A
#
# COMPACT_ATOMS: atom_id res chain seq x y z
N MET A 1 31.30 -4.76 7.58
CA MET A 1 30.24 -5.68 7.09
C MET A 1 29.29 -4.92 6.19
N ILE A 2 28.67 -3.85 6.70
CA ILE A 2 27.99 -2.81 5.91
C ILE A 2 28.92 -2.23 4.82
N THR A 3 30.20 -2.00 5.12
CA THR A 3 31.20 -1.48 4.16
C THR A 3 31.42 -2.37 2.92
N LYS A 4 31.28 -3.70 3.04
CA LYS A 4 31.39 -4.60 1.87
C LYS A 4 30.14 -4.47 0.98
N VAL A 5 28.96 -4.43 1.58
CA VAL A 5 27.70 -4.18 0.86
C VAL A 5 27.72 -2.82 0.16
N PHE A 6 28.27 -1.79 0.80
CA PHE A 6 28.46 -0.47 0.17
C PHE A 6 29.46 -0.49 -1.00
N GLN A 7 30.42 -1.42 -0.98
CA GLN A 7 31.38 -1.57 -2.08
C GLN A 7 30.71 -2.17 -3.32
N ASP A 8 29.80 -3.13 -3.14
CA ASP A 8 29.00 -3.71 -4.21
C ASP A 8 27.91 -2.74 -4.68
N LEU A 9 27.34 -1.97 -3.75
CA LEU A 9 26.39 -0.89 -4.02
C LEU A 9 27.01 0.24 -4.85
N LYS A 10 28.30 0.56 -4.69
CA LYS A 10 28.95 1.62 -5.45
C LYS A 10 28.92 1.36 -6.96
N TYR A 11 29.28 0.14 -7.37
CA TYR A 11 29.31 -0.22 -8.79
C TYR A 11 27.91 -0.20 -9.38
N PHE A 12 26.91 -0.67 -8.62
CA PHE A 12 25.52 -0.60 -9.04
C PHE A 12 25.01 0.84 -9.13
N ILE A 13 25.19 1.66 -8.10
CA ILE A 13 24.73 3.06 -8.12
C ILE A 13 25.35 3.76 -9.33
N SER A 14 26.63 3.53 -9.61
CA SER A 14 27.29 4.12 -10.77
C SER A 14 26.69 3.64 -12.10
N PHE A 15 26.40 2.34 -12.24
CA PHE A 15 25.76 1.78 -13.42
C PHE A 15 24.31 2.27 -13.58
N PHE A 16 23.55 2.29 -12.49
CA PHE A 16 22.17 2.77 -12.43
C PHE A 16 22.08 4.26 -12.77
N LEU A 17 23.03 5.08 -12.31
CA LEU A 17 23.11 6.50 -12.67
C LEU A 17 23.32 6.68 -14.18
N ILE A 18 24.13 5.84 -14.82
CA ILE A 18 24.32 5.88 -16.28
C ILE A 18 22.98 5.61 -16.99
N PHE A 19 22.19 4.66 -16.51
CA PHE A 19 20.86 4.38 -17.06
C PHE A 19 19.86 5.52 -16.86
N ILE A 20 19.84 6.12 -15.67
CA ILE A 20 19.01 7.31 -15.39
C ILE A 20 19.39 8.45 -16.34
N ILE A 21 20.69 8.68 -16.54
CA ILE A 21 21.16 9.75 -17.43
C ILE A 21 20.81 9.43 -18.89
N GLN A 22 21.03 8.20 -19.34
CA GLN A 22 20.77 7.78 -20.72
C GLN A 22 19.28 7.91 -21.06
N PHE A 23 18.39 7.36 -20.22
CA PHE A 23 16.97 7.52 -20.41
C PHE A 23 16.55 9.00 -20.21
N GLY A 24 17.18 9.72 -19.28
CA GLY A 24 16.97 11.17 -19.04
C GLY A 24 17.15 11.99 -20.30
N LEU A 25 18.23 11.74 -21.02
CA LEU A 25 18.52 12.37 -22.30
C LEU A 25 17.50 11.97 -23.37
N ILE A 26 17.13 10.68 -23.45
CA ILE A 26 16.13 10.20 -24.41
C ILE A 26 14.79 10.93 -24.20
N PHE A 27 14.30 11.01 -22.96
CA PHE A 27 13.06 11.71 -22.64
C PHE A 27 13.17 13.23 -22.85
N THR A 28 14.30 13.84 -22.51
CA THR A 28 14.53 15.28 -22.77
C THR A 28 14.42 15.60 -24.27
N VAL A 29 15.01 14.76 -25.12
CA VAL A 29 14.96 14.93 -26.59
C VAL A 29 13.54 14.70 -27.13
N LEU A 30 12.87 13.68 -26.61
CA LEU A 30 11.52 13.29 -27.04
C LEU A 30 10.47 14.38 -26.74
N PHE A 31 10.57 15.02 -25.58
CA PHE A 31 9.69 16.12 -25.16
C PHE A 31 10.17 17.50 -25.64
N ARG A 32 11.27 17.59 -26.39
CA ARG A 32 11.88 18.85 -26.85
C ARG A 32 12.11 19.87 -25.73
N ALA A 33 12.42 19.41 -24.52
CA ALA A 33 12.52 20.25 -23.33
C ALA A 33 11.29 21.12 -23.03
N ALA A 34 10.08 20.65 -23.39
CA ALA A 34 8.86 21.29 -22.92
C ALA A 34 8.82 21.28 -21.37
N PRO A 35 8.39 22.36 -20.71
CA PRO A 35 8.24 22.35 -19.26
C PRO A 35 7.16 21.34 -18.88
N VAL A 36 7.48 20.46 -17.94
CA VAL A 36 6.51 19.52 -17.37
C VAL A 36 5.79 20.26 -16.25
N GLU A 37 4.45 20.34 -16.31
CA GLU A 37 3.62 21.11 -15.37
C GLU A 37 3.84 20.69 -13.89
N GLU A 38 4.15 19.40 -13.67
CA GLU A 38 4.51 18.83 -12.35
C GLU A 38 5.87 19.30 -11.80
N TYR A 39 6.73 19.89 -12.64
CA TYR A 39 8.09 20.32 -12.31
C TYR A 39 8.38 21.74 -12.82
N GLU A 40 7.39 22.64 -12.76
CA GLU A 40 7.60 24.06 -13.07
C GLU A 40 8.81 24.61 -12.28
N GLY A 41 9.83 25.08 -13.01
CA GLY A 41 11.08 25.62 -12.45
C GLY A 41 12.31 24.70 -12.58
N VAL A 42 12.16 23.45 -13.01
CA VAL A 42 13.26 22.48 -13.13
C VAL A 42 13.38 21.98 -14.57
N ASP A 43 13.73 22.90 -15.49
CA ASP A 43 13.93 22.76 -16.95
C ASP A 43 14.29 21.34 -17.46
N ALA A 44 15.55 21.07 -17.84
CA ALA A 44 15.97 19.74 -18.30
C ALA A 44 16.10 18.72 -17.15
N PHE A 45 16.25 19.19 -15.91
CA PHE A 45 16.48 18.33 -14.75
C PHE A 45 15.21 17.58 -14.29
N GLY A 46 14.02 18.08 -14.62
CA GLY A 46 12.74 17.44 -14.32
C GLY A 46 12.60 16.06 -14.98
N TYR A 47 13.14 15.90 -16.20
CA TYR A 47 13.14 14.61 -16.90
C TYR A 47 14.00 13.54 -16.21
N TYR A 48 15.10 13.93 -15.56
CA TYR A 48 15.91 12.99 -14.78
C TYR A 48 15.18 12.56 -13.50
N LEU A 49 14.46 13.48 -12.84
CA LEU A 49 13.64 13.18 -11.68
C LEU A 49 12.45 12.28 -12.02
N MET A 50 11.81 12.51 -13.18
CA MET A 50 10.73 11.65 -13.69
C MET A 50 11.21 10.20 -13.89
N ILE A 51 12.42 10.01 -14.40
CA ILE A 51 12.96 8.67 -14.65
C ILE A 51 13.46 8.01 -13.37
N PHE A 52 14.03 8.79 -12.46
CA PHE A 52 14.32 8.32 -11.12
C PHE A 52 13.04 7.82 -10.42
N ARG A 53 11.93 8.55 -10.58
CA ARG A 53 10.61 8.17 -10.08
C ARG A 53 10.06 6.90 -10.74
N ILE A 54 10.18 6.77 -12.07
CA ILE A 54 9.83 5.54 -12.82
C ILE A 54 10.66 4.33 -12.33
N ALA A 55 11.95 4.53 -12.06
CA ALA A 55 12.82 3.48 -11.57
C ALA A 55 12.51 3.05 -10.13
N ALA A 56 11.88 3.94 -9.34
CA ALA A 56 11.37 3.62 -8.01
C ALA A 56 9.99 2.91 -8.03
N GLY A 57 9.37 2.78 -9.21
CA GLY A 57 8.09 2.10 -9.40
C GLY A 57 6.86 3.01 -9.38
N ASP A 58 7.04 4.33 -9.49
CA ASP A 58 5.95 5.30 -9.59
C ASP A 58 5.79 5.77 -11.05
N PHE A 59 4.60 5.54 -11.61
CA PHE A 59 4.30 5.55 -13.04
C PHE A 59 3.34 6.69 -13.45
N ALA A 60 3.55 7.91 -12.96
CA ALA A 60 2.78 9.05 -13.45
C ALA A 60 3.07 9.34 -14.94
N THR A 61 2.01 9.48 -15.74
CA THR A 61 2.07 9.65 -17.21
C THR A 61 1.18 10.80 -17.71
N ASP A 62 0.71 11.66 -16.81
CA ASP A 62 -0.39 12.59 -17.09
C ASP A 62 -0.07 13.57 -18.23
N ASN A 63 1.19 13.97 -18.37
CA ASN A 63 1.66 14.94 -19.36
C ASN A 63 2.02 14.34 -20.74
N TYR A 64 1.79 13.04 -20.96
CA TYR A 64 2.22 12.37 -22.21
C TYR A 64 1.24 12.58 -23.36
N LYS A 65 0.05 13.12 -23.09
CA LYS A 65 -1.04 13.30 -24.05
C LYS A 65 -0.96 14.61 -24.84
N ASP A 66 -0.19 15.59 -24.36
CA ASP A 66 -0.15 16.96 -24.91
C ASP A 66 0.77 17.10 -26.13
N GLN A 67 1.31 15.98 -26.64
CA GLN A 67 2.20 15.96 -27.79
C GLN A 67 1.48 15.60 -29.09
N SER A 68 2.16 15.77 -30.22
CA SER A 68 1.63 15.35 -31.52
C SER A 68 1.39 13.84 -31.56
N GLN A 69 0.32 13.40 -32.25
CA GLN A 69 -0.12 11.99 -32.26
C GLN A 69 1.00 10.98 -32.60
N PHE A 70 1.93 11.34 -33.47
CA PHE A 70 3.06 10.47 -33.83
C PHE A 70 4.10 10.37 -32.70
N LEU A 71 4.43 11.49 -32.06
CA LEU A 71 5.34 11.52 -30.93
C LEU A 71 4.76 10.75 -29.73
N VAL A 72 3.45 10.87 -29.46
CA VAL A 72 2.77 10.12 -28.38
C VAL A 72 3.00 8.62 -28.50
N ILE A 73 2.86 8.04 -29.69
CA ILE A 73 3.05 6.59 -29.90
C ILE A 73 4.50 6.18 -29.59
N ILE A 74 5.48 6.97 -30.06
CA ILE A 74 6.90 6.71 -29.79
C ILE A 74 7.19 6.84 -28.29
N THR A 75 6.61 7.85 -27.63
CA THR A 75 6.73 8.05 -26.18
C THR A 75 6.25 6.86 -25.39
N TRP A 76 5.09 6.31 -25.72
CA TRP A 76 4.57 5.11 -25.06
C TRP A 76 5.47 3.90 -25.24
N ILE A 77 6.01 3.68 -26.45
CA ILE A 77 6.92 2.55 -26.72
C ILE A 77 8.22 2.69 -25.93
N VAL A 78 8.85 3.86 -25.99
CA VAL A 78 10.10 4.14 -25.27
C VAL A 78 9.89 4.05 -23.77
N TRP A 79 8.75 4.55 -23.28
CA TRP A 79 8.39 4.48 -21.87
C TRP A 79 8.22 3.04 -21.37
N ILE A 80 7.48 2.18 -22.11
CA ILE A 80 7.34 0.76 -21.75
C ILE A 80 8.71 0.08 -21.66
N ILE A 81 9.57 0.33 -22.65
CA ILE A 81 10.94 -0.24 -22.66
C ILE A 81 11.73 0.26 -21.45
N ALA A 82 11.65 1.56 -21.13
CA ALA A 82 12.34 2.13 -19.98
C ALA A 82 11.85 1.54 -18.65
N VAL A 83 10.53 1.41 -18.46
CA VAL A 83 9.91 0.81 -17.26
C VAL A 83 10.39 -0.62 -17.06
N ILE A 84 10.37 -1.45 -18.11
CA ILE A 84 10.79 -2.85 -18.03
C ILE A 84 12.29 -2.95 -17.75
N ALA A 85 13.12 -2.20 -18.49
CA ALA A 85 14.56 -2.24 -18.33
C ALA A 85 15.00 -1.77 -16.93
N LEU A 86 14.47 -0.64 -16.45
CA LEU A 86 14.80 -0.08 -15.15
C LEU A 86 14.33 -1.00 -14.01
N ASN A 87 13.11 -1.51 -14.06
CA ASN A 87 12.60 -2.38 -12.99
C ASN A 87 13.28 -3.75 -12.95
N ILE A 88 13.63 -4.34 -14.10
CA ILE A 88 14.38 -5.61 -14.11
C ILE A 88 15.77 -5.42 -13.50
N ILE A 89 16.50 -4.37 -13.92
CA ILE A 89 17.85 -4.10 -13.39
C ILE A 89 17.78 -3.78 -11.89
N PHE A 90 16.83 -2.94 -11.48
CA PHE A 90 16.69 -2.51 -10.09
C PHE A 90 16.30 -3.68 -9.16
N MET A 91 15.28 -4.47 -9.53
CA MET A 91 14.84 -5.60 -8.72
C MET A 91 15.87 -6.72 -8.65
N ASN A 92 16.50 -7.07 -9.78
CA ASN A 92 17.52 -8.14 -9.79
C ASN A 92 18.72 -7.78 -8.91
N PHE A 93 19.10 -6.49 -8.88
CA PHE A 93 20.15 -6.02 -8.01
C PHE A 93 19.74 -5.99 -6.53
N ILE A 94 18.56 -5.46 -6.21
CA ILE A 94 18.05 -5.40 -4.83
C ILE A 94 17.95 -6.81 -4.25
N VAL A 95 17.44 -7.78 -5.02
CA VAL A 95 17.38 -9.17 -4.57
C VAL A 95 18.78 -9.72 -4.30
N ALA A 96 19.77 -9.49 -5.18
CA ALA A 96 21.13 -9.96 -4.95
C ALA A 96 21.77 -9.37 -3.68
N VAL A 97 21.62 -8.06 -3.46
CA VAL A 97 22.16 -7.37 -2.28
C VAL A 97 21.44 -7.75 -0.99
N ILE A 98 20.11 -7.82 -1.03
CA ILE A 98 19.31 -8.24 0.13
C ILE A 98 19.61 -9.69 0.45
N SER A 99 19.72 -10.59 -0.52
CA SER A 99 20.06 -11.99 -0.30
C SER A 99 21.42 -12.16 0.38
N GLU A 100 22.46 -11.46 -0.08
CA GLU A 100 23.79 -11.52 0.56
C GLU A 100 23.76 -10.96 1.99
N SER A 101 23.04 -9.85 2.21
CA SER A 101 22.88 -9.25 3.53
C SER A 101 22.07 -10.16 4.47
N TYR A 102 20.98 -10.74 3.96
CA TYR A 102 20.08 -11.62 4.69
C TYR A 102 20.78 -12.90 5.14
N GLU A 103 21.53 -13.54 4.24
CA GLU A 103 22.25 -14.77 4.55
C GLU A 103 23.28 -14.57 5.66
N LYS A 104 24.00 -13.45 5.64
CA LYS A 104 24.97 -13.13 6.70
C LYS A 104 24.32 -12.81 8.05
N VAL A 105 23.17 -12.13 8.04
CA VAL A 105 22.40 -11.87 9.28
C VAL A 105 21.85 -13.18 9.83
N MET A 106 21.34 -14.05 8.97
CA MET A 106 20.87 -15.38 9.34
C MET A 106 21.97 -16.20 10.02
N GLN A 107 23.17 -16.26 9.42
CA GLN A 107 24.31 -16.97 9.99
C GLN A 107 24.70 -16.43 11.38
N LYS A 108 24.61 -15.11 11.60
CA LYS A 108 24.90 -14.48 12.89
C LYS A 108 23.83 -14.81 13.94
N ILE A 109 22.54 -14.75 13.58
CA ILE A 109 21.43 -15.08 14.49
C ILE A 109 21.51 -16.54 14.93
N VAL A 110 21.83 -17.45 14.01
CA VAL A 110 22.02 -18.87 14.32
C VAL A 110 23.21 -19.07 15.27
N ALA A 111 24.36 -18.44 15.01
CA ALA A 111 25.53 -18.53 15.87
C ALA A 111 25.29 -17.96 17.28
N GLU A 112 24.59 -16.83 17.40
CA GLU A 112 24.20 -16.23 18.69
C GLU A 112 23.21 -17.13 19.44
N THR A 113 22.24 -17.73 18.74
CA THR A 113 21.29 -18.68 19.33
C THR A 113 22.02 -19.89 19.91
N PHE A 114 23.01 -20.45 19.20
CA PHE A 114 23.83 -21.55 19.71
C PHE A 114 24.70 -21.11 20.89
N LYS A 115 25.28 -19.90 20.85
CA LYS A 115 26.09 -19.36 21.95
C LYS A 115 25.27 -19.18 23.23
N VAL A 116 24.06 -18.66 23.14
CA VAL A 116 23.13 -18.48 24.27
C VAL A 116 22.77 -19.85 24.88
N LYS A 117 22.39 -20.83 24.05
CA LYS A 117 22.10 -22.20 24.52
C LYS A 117 23.31 -22.86 25.20
N CYS A 118 24.51 -22.64 24.67
CA CYS A 118 25.73 -23.19 25.25
C CYS A 118 26.12 -22.47 26.55
N GLN A 119 25.85 -21.17 26.65
CA GLN A 119 26.10 -20.38 27.86
C GLN A 119 25.11 -20.75 28.98
N GLU A 120 23.84 -20.96 28.66
CA GLU A 120 22.84 -21.53 29.56
C GLU A 120 23.24 -22.94 30.03
N GLY A 121 23.69 -23.80 29.10
CA GLY A 121 24.19 -25.14 29.42
C GLY A 121 25.43 -25.13 30.32
N LYS A 122 26.38 -24.22 30.07
CA LYS A 122 27.59 -24.05 30.91
C LYS A 122 27.25 -23.48 32.29
N LEU A 123 26.32 -22.54 32.39
CA LEU A 123 25.81 -22.03 33.66
C LEU A 123 25.08 -23.13 34.45
N ALA A 124 24.27 -23.96 33.78
CA ALA A 124 23.62 -25.12 34.39
C ALA A 124 24.64 -26.19 34.86
N GLN A 125 25.73 -26.39 34.11
CA GLN A 125 26.78 -27.33 34.48
C GLN A 125 27.66 -26.80 35.63
N LYS A 126 27.94 -25.50 35.65
CA LYS A 126 28.65 -24.80 36.75
C LYS A 126 27.78 -24.79 38.02
N ALA A 127 26.48 -24.52 37.89
CA ALA A 127 25.52 -24.65 38.98
C ALA A 127 25.41 -26.08 39.51
N LYS A 128 25.39 -27.11 38.66
CA LYS A 128 25.45 -28.53 39.10
C LYS A 128 26.73 -28.87 39.85
N LYS A 129 27.87 -28.29 39.47
CA LYS A 129 29.16 -28.51 40.13
C LYS A 129 29.22 -27.83 41.51
N THR A 130 28.68 -26.62 41.63
CA THR A 130 28.56 -25.89 42.91
C THR A 130 27.49 -26.52 43.83
N VAL A 131 26.36 -26.99 43.28
CA VAL A 131 25.31 -27.68 44.05
C VAL A 131 25.78 -29.02 44.60
N ARG A 132 26.63 -29.77 43.89
CA ARG A 132 27.25 -31.00 44.43
C ARG A 132 28.13 -30.74 45.65
N GLN A 133 28.67 -29.53 45.81
CA GLN A 133 29.50 -29.16 46.95
C GLN A 133 28.67 -28.65 48.14
N CYS A 134 27.43 -28.18 47.92
CA CYS A 134 26.47 -27.85 48.97
C CYS A 134 25.54 -29.01 49.37
N ALA A 135 25.46 -30.09 48.58
CA ALA A 135 24.49 -31.18 48.75
C ALA A 135 24.71 -32.10 49.97
N MET A 136 25.74 -31.89 50.80
CA MET A 136 25.87 -32.61 52.08
C MET A 136 25.13 -31.96 53.25
N ILE A 137 24.52 -30.79 53.07
CA ILE A 137 23.75 -30.09 54.10
C ILE A 137 22.41 -29.68 53.45
N ASN A 138 21.29 -30.20 53.95
CA ASN A 138 19.90 -29.88 53.54
C ASN A 138 19.34 -30.44 52.21
N ILE A 139 19.31 -31.78 52.07
CA ILE A 139 18.59 -32.47 50.97
C ILE A 139 17.05 -32.32 51.07
N GLY A 140 16.50 -32.12 52.27
CA GLY A 140 15.04 -31.99 52.49
C GLY A 140 14.44 -30.64 52.09
N GLU A 141 15.06 -29.54 52.51
CA GLU A 141 14.57 -28.18 52.22
C GLU A 141 14.72 -27.81 50.74
N TRP A 142 15.76 -28.33 50.08
CA TRP A 142 15.99 -28.11 48.66
C TRP A 142 14.90 -28.72 47.78
N GLN A 143 14.35 -29.89 48.16
CA GLN A 143 13.20 -30.47 47.46
C GLN A 143 11.94 -29.63 47.64
N GLY A 144 11.70 -29.07 48.83
CA GLY A 144 10.59 -28.17 49.09
C GLY A 144 10.67 -26.91 48.22
N PHE A 145 11.84 -26.27 48.20
CA PHE A 145 12.07 -25.08 47.39
C PHE A 145 11.88 -25.31 45.89
N ILE A 146 12.35 -26.44 45.36
CA ILE A 146 12.16 -26.79 43.94
C ILE A 146 10.70 -27.09 43.62
N LYS A 147 9.99 -27.74 44.55
CA LYS A 147 8.55 -27.97 44.41
C LYS A 147 7.79 -26.65 44.37
N ASP A 148 8.17 -25.68 45.20
CA ASP A 148 7.54 -24.36 45.26
C ASP A 148 7.83 -23.53 44.02
N ILE A 149 9.07 -23.52 43.51
CA ILE A 149 9.38 -22.88 42.22
C ILE A 149 8.55 -23.49 41.10
N LYS A 150 8.47 -24.82 41.04
CA LYS A 150 7.71 -25.52 39.99
C LYS A 150 6.23 -25.18 40.08
N ASN A 151 5.68 -25.11 41.29
CA ASN A 151 4.31 -24.69 41.52
C ASN A 151 4.13 -23.23 41.09
N THR A 152 4.98 -22.30 41.53
CA THR A 152 4.90 -20.89 41.14
C THR A 152 4.97 -20.69 39.64
N ILE A 153 5.90 -21.35 38.93
CA ILE A 153 5.98 -21.28 37.46
C ILE A 153 4.69 -21.81 36.84
N LYS A 154 4.16 -22.93 37.33
CA LYS A 154 2.90 -23.51 36.83
C LYS A 154 1.72 -22.57 37.08
N THR A 155 1.62 -21.96 38.27
CA THR A 155 0.53 -21.04 38.61
C THR A 155 0.62 -19.76 37.80
N THR A 156 1.82 -19.19 37.63
CA THR A 156 2.06 -17.99 36.82
C THR A 156 1.76 -18.27 35.35
N ALA A 157 2.21 -19.40 34.80
CA ALA A 157 1.90 -19.78 33.43
C ALA A 157 0.39 -20.01 33.20
N THR A 158 -0.29 -20.65 34.16
CA THR A 158 -1.74 -20.85 34.10
C THR A 158 -2.49 -19.52 34.20
N ARG A 159 -2.04 -18.62 35.08
CA ARG A 159 -2.62 -17.28 35.24
C ARG A 159 -2.45 -16.45 33.98
N ALA A 160 -1.24 -16.39 33.43
CA ALA A 160 -0.97 -15.69 32.18
C ALA A 160 -1.82 -16.23 31.03
N LYS A 161 -1.95 -17.56 30.92
CA LYS A 161 -2.83 -18.19 29.92
C LYS A 161 -4.29 -17.77 30.10
N ASN A 162 -4.80 -17.77 31.33
CA ASN A 162 -6.19 -17.37 31.60
C ASN A 162 -6.42 -15.88 31.31
N GLU A 163 -5.49 -15.00 31.67
CA GLU A 163 -5.54 -13.57 31.35
C GLU A 163 -5.53 -13.35 29.83
N THR A 164 -4.66 -14.05 29.09
CA THR A 164 -4.67 -13.97 27.62
C THR A 164 -5.97 -14.48 27.00
N LEU A 165 -6.56 -15.54 27.54
CA LEU A 165 -7.82 -16.09 27.05
C LEU A 165 -9.00 -15.14 27.31
N GLN A 166 -9.02 -14.50 28.48
CA GLN A 166 -10.02 -13.48 28.82
C GLN A 166 -9.88 -12.23 27.95
N ASN A 167 -8.66 -11.78 27.68
CA ASN A 167 -8.43 -10.65 26.77
C ASN A 167 -8.88 -11.00 25.35
N LEU A 168 -8.63 -12.22 24.89
CA LEU A 168 -9.07 -12.68 23.57
C LEU A 168 -10.60 -12.71 23.46
N SER A 169 -11.32 -13.17 24.49
CA SER A 169 -12.78 -13.21 24.47
C SER A 169 -13.40 -11.80 24.47
N LEU A 170 -12.80 -10.84 25.19
CA LEU A 170 -13.20 -9.44 25.16
C LEU A 170 -12.98 -8.78 23.78
N ILE A 171 -11.85 -9.08 23.13
CA ILE A 171 -11.60 -8.59 21.76
C ILE A 171 -12.64 -9.17 20.80
N GLN A 172 -12.96 -10.45 20.95
CA GLN A 172 -13.96 -11.11 20.10
C GLN A 172 -15.36 -10.52 20.27
N SER A 173 -15.81 -10.28 21.50
CA SER A 173 -17.12 -9.65 21.74
C SER A 173 -17.17 -8.21 21.23
N THR A 174 -16.09 -7.45 21.42
CA THR A 174 -15.98 -6.07 20.92
C THR A 174 -16.07 -6.03 19.39
N ASN A 175 -15.37 -6.93 18.71
CA ASN A 175 -15.42 -7.03 17.25
C ASN A 175 -16.81 -7.41 16.73
N GLN A 176 -17.56 -8.25 17.45
CA GLN A 176 -18.94 -8.59 17.10
C GLN A 176 -19.87 -7.38 17.20
N ILE A 177 -19.77 -6.59 18.29
CA ILE A 177 -20.57 -5.38 18.46
C ILE A 177 -20.25 -4.36 17.35
N LEU A 178 -18.97 -4.17 17.04
CA LEU A 178 -18.55 -3.24 15.99
C LEU A 178 -19.09 -3.66 14.61
N MET A 179 -19.08 -4.96 14.31
CA MET A 179 -19.67 -5.50 13.07
C MET A 179 -21.18 -5.23 12.99
N GLU A 180 -21.90 -5.40 14.09
CA GLU A 180 -23.34 -5.12 14.14
C GLU A 180 -23.64 -3.63 13.94
N GLN A 181 -22.88 -2.75 14.58
CA GLN A 181 -23.00 -1.30 14.41
C GLN A 181 -22.72 -0.89 12.97
N LEU A 182 -21.62 -1.39 12.38
CA LEU A 182 -21.24 -1.06 11.01
C LEU A 182 -22.29 -1.53 9.99
N LYS A 183 -22.89 -2.71 10.23
CA LYS A 183 -24.02 -3.21 9.43
C LYS A 183 -25.25 -2.32 9.57
N HIS A 184 -25.59 -1.90 10.79
CA HIS A 184 -26.71 -1.00 11.04
C HIS A 184 -26.52 0.35 10.35
N ASP A 185 -25.35 0.96 10.48
CA ASP A 185 -25.04 2.28 9.90
C ASP A 185 -25.02 2.24 8.37
N THR A 186 -24.43 1.19 7.80
CA THR A 186 -24.46 0.98 6.33
C THR A 186 -25.89 0.86 5.83
N ASN A 187 -26.74 0.11 6.54
CA ASN A 187 -28.12 -0.08 6.14
C ASN A 187 -28.92 1.24 6.27
N LYS A 188 -28.68 2.00 7.34
CA LYS A 188 -29.29 3.33 7.54
C LYS A 188 -28.91 4.29 6.41
N GLN A 189 -27.62 4.39 6.07
CA GLN A 189 -27.15 5.21 4.94
C GLN A 189 -27.78 4.77 3.61
N PHE A 190 -27.95 3.47 3.40
CA PHE A 190 -28.60 2.97 2.19
C PHE A 190 -30.08 3.39 2.11
N TYR A 191 -30.82 3.38 3.22
CA TYR A 191 -32.20 3.88 3.25
C TYR A 191 -32.28 5.39 3.02
N GLU A 192 -31.37 6.17 3.62
CA GLU A 192 -31.29 7.62 3.42
C GLU A 192 -30.99 7.97 1.95
N MET A 193 -29.96 7.34 1.37
CA MET A 193 -29.61 7.50 -0.04
C MET A 193 -30.74 7.09 -0.98
N ARG A 194 -31.48 6.01 -0.66
CA ARG A 194 -32.64 5.59 -1.46
C ARG A 194 -33.79 6.59 -1.39
N ALA A 195 -34.01 7.20 -0.23
CA ALA A 195 -35.04 8.22 -0.05
C ALA A 195 -34.70 9.50 -0.83
N GLU A 196 -33.44 9.93 -0.77
CA GLU A 196 -32.91 11.06 -1.53
C GLU A 196 -33.01 10.81 -3.05
N PHE A 197 -32.53 9.66 -3.52
CA PHE A 197 -32.64 9.28 -4.93
C PHE A 197 -34.09 9.25 -5.42
N LYS A 198 -35.03 8.78 -4.60
CA LYS A 198 -36.46 8.78 -4.95
C LYS A 198 -37.01 10.20 -5.10
N LYS A 199 -36.55 11.14 -4.27
CA LYS A 199 -36.93 12.55 -4.37
C LYS A 199 -36.43 13.15 -5.68
N ASP A 200 -35.16 12.92 -6.02
CA ASP A 200 -34.54 13.43 -7.25
C ASP A 200 -35.24 12.88 -8.50
N VAL A 201 -35.59 11.59 -8.51
CA VAL A 201 -36.34 10.98 -9.62
C VAL A 201 -37.71 11.64 -9.80
N ASN A 202 -38.43 11.93 -8.70
CA ASN A 202 -39.72 12.61 -8.78
C ASN A 202 -39.56 14.04 -9.33
N GLU A 203 -38.55 14.78 -8.87
CA GLU A 203 -38.27 16.15 -9.33
C GLU A 203 -37.92 16.19 -10.83
N ILE A 204 -37.12 15.22 -11.30
CA ILE A 204 -36.83 15.04 -12.73
C ILE A 204 -38.12 14.74 -13.51
N GLN A 205 -38.98 13.86 -12.99
CA GLN A 205 -40.24 13.49 -13.64
C GLN A 205 -41.19 14.70 -13.77
N ASP A 206 -41.29 15.53 -12.74
CA ASP A 206 -42.11 16.74 -12.77
C ASP A 206 -41.55 17.79 -13.74
N THR A 207 -40.23 17.95 -13.77
CA THR A 207 -39.55 18.83 -14.74
C THR A 207 -39.79 18.39 -16.18
N LEU A 208 -39.75 17.07 -16.44
CA LEU A 208 -40.05 16.49 -17.76
C LEU A 208 -41.50 16.73 -18.17
N LYS A 209 -42.46 16.55 -17.25
CA LYS A 209 -43.87 16.87 -17.51
C LYS A 209 -44.07 18.33 -17.90
N GLN A 210 -43.50 19.27 -17.14
CA GLN A 210 -43.61 20.70 -17.45
C GLN A 210 -43.04 21.04 -18.83
N ARG A 211 -41.91 20.42 -19.22
CA ARG A 211 -41.32 20.62 -20.55
C ARG A 211 -42.21 20.04 -21.66
N MET A 212 -42.81 18.87 -21.44
CA MET A 212 -43.76 18.27 -22.38
C MET A 212 -45.00 19.13 -22.59
N ASP A 213 -45.61 19.61 -21.49
CA ASP A 213 -46.80 20.45 -21.55
C ASP A 213 -46.51 21.77 -22.28
N GLY A 214 -45.34 22.37 -22.01
CA GLY A 214 -44.88 23.57 -22.73
C GLY A 214 -44.65 23.31 -24.22
N LEU A 215 -44.12 22.14 -24.58
CA LEU A 215 -43.92 21.74 -25.97
C LEU A 215 -45.27 21.54 -26.69
N GLU A 216 -46.24 20.92 -26.04
CA GLU A 216 -47.59 20.72 -26.59
C GLU A 216 -48.28 22.06 -26.87
N LEU A 217 -48.10 23.04 -25.98
CA LEU A 217 -48.63 24.39 -26.13
C LEU A 217 -48.00 25.13 -27.32
N LEU A 218 -46.68 25.02 -27.50
CA LEU A 218 -45.97 25.58 -28.65
C LEU A 218 -46.38 24.92 -29.97
N VAL A 219 -46.60 23.60 -29.97
CA VAL A 219 -47.08 22.87 -31.14
C VAL A 219 -48.50 23.30 -31.50
N LYS A 220 -49.40 23.43 -30.52
CA LYS A 220 -50.76 23.93 -30.72
C LYS A 220 -50.79 25.36 -31.28
N ASP A 221 -49.97 26.26 -30.73
CA ASP A 221 -49.85 27.65 -31.20
C ASP A 221 -49.24 27.75 -32.61
N SER A 222 -48.28 26.87 -32.93
CA SER A 222 -47.71 26.80 -34.28
C SER A 222 -48.72 26.28 -35.30
N LEU A 223 -49.51 25.26 -34.95
CA LEU A 223 -50.56 24.71 -35.82
C LEU A 223 -51.71 25.70 -36.04
N SER A 224 -52.13 26.44 -35.01
CA SER A 224 -53.17 27.47 -35.15
C SER A 224 -52.72 28.61 -36.08
N LYS A 225 -51.48 29.08 -35.94
CA LYS A 225 -50.89 30.09 -36.84
C LYS A 225 -50.78 29.61 -38.29
N LEU A 226 -50.42 28.34 -38.51
CA LEU A 226 -50.38 27.76 -39.85
C LEU A 226 -51.78 27.65 -40.47
N LEU A 227 -52.79 27.26 -39.69
CA LEU A 227 -54.19 27.21 -40.15
C LEU A 227 -54.73 28.61 -40.48
N GLU A 228 -54.39 29.62 -39.68
CA GLU A 228 -54.78 31.01 -39.93
C GLU A 228 -54.10 31.59 -41.19
N ASN A 229 -52.84 31.21 -41.45
CA ASN A 229 -52.15 31.63 -42.66
C ASN A 229 -52.67 30.90 -43.91
N ALA A 230 -53.05 29.62 -43.79
CA ALA A 230 -53.64 28.86 -44.89
C ALA A 230 -55.03 29.38 -45.28
N SER A 231 -55.85 29.80 -44.32
CA SER A 231 -57.16 30.39 -44.60
C SER A 231 -57.08 31.76 -45.28
N LYS A 232 -56.04 32.55 -44.98
CA LYS A 232 -55.77 33.85 -45.65
C LYS A 232 -55.27 33.71 -47.10
N GLN A 233 -54.81 32.54 -47.53
CA GLN A 233 -54.35 32.30 -48.92
C GLN A 233 -55.45 31.80 -49.86
N GLN A 234 -56.67 31.52 -49.36
CA GLN A 234 -57.81 31.04 -50.16
C GLN A 234 -58.90 32.11 -50.42
N GLN A 235 -58.66 33.37 -50.02
CA GLN A 235 -59.44 34.55 -50.43
C GLN A 235 -58.62 35.41 -51.39
#